data_AF-A0A8S3GNF0-F1
#
_entry.id   AF-A0A8S3GNF0-F1
#
_cell.length_a   1.000
_cell.length_b   1.000
_cell.length_c   1.000
_cell.angle_alpha   90.00
_cell.angle_beta   90.00
_cell.angle_gamma   90.00
#
_symmetry.space_group_name_H-M   'P 1'
#
loop_
_entity.id
_entity.type
_entity.pdbx_description
1 polymer ?
#
loop_
_entity_poly.entity_id
_entity_poly.type
_entity_poly.pdbx_seq_one_letter_code
_entity_poly.pdbx_strand_id
1 'polypeptide(L)'
;MQAALKTFAVDENSVSAYLYHRLLGHEVDDLVMKVTLPKRFSAPGLPELNHSQVYAVKTVLQRPLSLIQGPPGTGKTVTSATIVYHLVKQNQGQVLVCAPSNIAVDQLTEKIHKTGLKVVRLCAKSREALDSPVSFLALHNQIRNLESEPELKKLQQLKDETGELSSADEKRYRTLKRKCESDLLRNADVICCTCVGSGDPRLSHGYQFRSILIDESTQATEPECMVPVVLGARQLILVGDHCQLGPVVMSKKAAKAGLSQSLFERLVVLGIRPIRLQVQYRMHPALSAFPSNIFYE
;
A
#
# COMPACT_ATOMS: atom_id res chain seq x y z
N MET A 1 -6.67 7.79 -11.25
CA MET A 1 -6.56 7.00 -12.50
C MET A 1 -6.11 7.92 -13.62
N GLN A 2 -6.99 8.56 -14.44
CA GLN A 2 -6.90 9.99 -14.78
C GLN A 2 -5.50 10.62 -14.78
N ALA A 3 -5.32 11.46 -13.76
CA ALA A 3 -4.08 12.17 -13.48
C ALA A 3 -2.85 11.27 -13.38
N ALA A 4 -2.97 10.05 -12.84
CA ALA A 4 -1.84 9.14 -12.72
C ALA A 4 -1.33 8.66 -14.08
N LEU A 5 -2.22 8.33 -15.02
CA LEU A 5 -1.82 7.98 -16.38
C LEU A 5 -1.14 9.17 -17.08
N LYS A 6 -1.66 10.38 -16.88
CA LYS A 6 -1.02 11.60 -17.38
C LYS A 6 0.36 11.78 -16.77
N THR A 7 0.50 11.68 -15.45
CA THR A 7 1.79 11.79 -14.74
C THR A 7 2.79 10.75 -15.24
N PHE A 8 2.38 9.50 -15.40
CA PHE A 8 3.24 8.44 -15.95
C PHE A 8 3.75 8.77 -17.36
N ALA A 9 2.94 9.44 -18.18
CA ALA A 9 3.31 9.80 -19.55
C ALA A 9 4.19 11.06 -19.65
N VAL A 10 4.07 12.02 -18.72
CA VAL A 10 4.70 13.35 -18.86
C VAL A 10 5.80 13.63 -17.84
N ASP A 11 5.84 12.90 -16.72
CA ASP A 11 6.84 13.07 -15.67
C ASP A 11 7.74 11.84 -15.59
N GLU A 12 8.95 11.96 -16.16
CA GLU A 12 9.97 10.91 -16.14
C GLU A 12 10.46 10.56 -14.72
N ASN A 13 10.22 11.42 -13.72
CA ASN A 13 10.60 11.16 -12.32
C ASN A 13 9.51 10.42 -11.54
N SER A 14 8.34 10.20 -12.15
CA SER A 14 7.20 9.53 -11.51
C SER A 14 7.48 8.06 -11.15
N VAL A 15 8.40 7.42 -11.87
CA VAL A 15 8.93 6.07 -11.59
C VAL A 15 10.40 6.00 -11.98
N SER A 16 11.16 5.05 -11.43
CA SER A 16 12.52 4.77 -11.92
C SER A 16 12.53 4.27 -13.36
N ALA A 17 13.61 4.52 -14.10
CA ALA A 17 13.77 4.04 -15.48
C ALA A 17 13.56 2.52 -15.59
N TYR A 18 14.11 1.73 -14.67
CA TYR A 18 13.90 0.27 -14.66
C TYR A 18 12.41 -0.09 -14.58
N LEU A 19 11.66 0.54 -13.68
CA LEU A 19 10.23 0.31 -13.55
C LEU A 19 9.46 0.80 -14.78
N TYR A 20 9.82 1.96 -15.35
CA TYR A 20 9.22 2.47 -16.58
C TYR A 20 9.32 1.44 -17.72
N HIS A 21 10.53 0.95 -18.02
CA HIS A 21 10.74 -0.03 -19.08
C HIS A 21 10.04 -1.37 -18.79
N ARG A 22 10.11 -1.87 -17.55
CA ARG A 22 9.41 -3.11 -17.15
C ARG A 22 7.89 -2.98 -17.26
N LEU A 23 7.32 -1.86 -16.84
CA LEU A 23 5.87 -1.62 -16.90
C LEU A 23 5.37 -1.52 -18.34
N LEU A 24 6.17 -0.98 -19.27
CA LEU A 24 5.85 -0.94 -20.70
C LEU A 24 6.07 -2.28 -21.43
N GLY A 25 6.65 -3.28 -20.77
CA GLY A 25 6.97 -4.57 -21.37
C GLY A 25 8.18 -4.54 -22.30
N HIS A 26 9.06 -3.55 -22.13
CA HIS A 26 10.35 -3.52 -22.81
C HIS A 26 11.28 -4.61 -22.25
N GLU A 27 12.18 -5.12 -23.08
CA GLU A 27 13.27 -5.96 -22.62
C GLU A 27 14.25 -5.13 -21.80
N VAL A 28 14.56 -5.62 -20.60
CA VAL A 28 15.49 -5.00 -19.66
C VAL A 28 16.23 -6.11 -18.95
N ASP A 29 17.50 -5.91 -18.64
CA ASP A 29 18.26 -6.86 -17.84
C ASP A 29 17.74 -6.88 -16.40
N ASP A 30 17.76 -8.05 -15.76
CA ASP A 30 17.37 -8.17 -14.36
C ASP A 30 18.33 -7.37 -13.46
N LEU A 31 17.75 -6.42 -12.72
CA LEU A 31 18.50 -5.60 -11.78
C LEU A 31 18.44 -6.18 -10.37
N VAL A 32 19.60 -6.39 -9.77
CA VAL A 32 19.73 -6.77 -8.35
C VAL A 32 20.17 -5.55 -7.53
N MET A 33 19.37 -5.19 -6.55
CA MET A 33 19.65 -4.11 -5.61
C MET A 33 20.68 -4.56 -4.58
N LYS A 34 21.74 -3.78 -4.41
CA LYS A 34 22.71 -3.98 -3.33
C LYS A 34 22.09 -3.56 -2.00
N VAL A 35 21.67 -4.55 -1.20
CA VAL A 35 21.10 -4.34 0.14
C VAL A 35 21.77 -5.24 1.16
N THR A 36 21.93 -4.74 2.38
CA THR A 36 22.36 -5.57 3.50
C THR A 36 21.15 -6.34 4.02
N LEU A 37 21.16 -7.66 3.83
CA LEU A 37 20.07 -8.51 4.28
C LEU A 37 20.04 -8.58 5.82
N PRO A 38 18.84 -8.60 6.43
CA PRO A 38 18.72 -8.74 7.87
C PRO A 38 19.19 -10.13 8.32
N LYS A 39 19.74 -10.23 9.53
CA LYS A 39 20.13 -11.52 10.13
C LYS A 39 18.92 -12.42 10.41
N ARG A 40 17.78 -11.82 10.74
CA ARG A 40 16.49 -12.49 10.97
C ARG A 40 15.43 -11.84 10.10
N PHE A 41 14.72 -12.66 9.32
CA PHE A 41 13.68 -12.16 8.42
C PHE A 41 12.33 -11.96 9.11
N SER A 42 12.03 -12.68 10.19
CA SER A 42 10.82 -12.41 10.97
C SER A 42 10.88 -11.04 11.66
N ALA A 43 9.80 -10.28 11.54
CA ALA A 43 9.64 -8.98 12.19
C ALA A 43 9.09 -9.13 13.62
N PRO A 44 9.46 -8.23 14.55
CA PRO A 44 8.91 -8.24 15.91
C PRO A 44 7.38 -8.08 15.88
N GLY A 45 6.69 -8.71 16.83
CA GLY A 45 5.23 -8.65 16.96
C GLY A 45 4.44 -9.41 15.88
N LEU A 46 5.13 -10.06 14.94
CA LEU A 46 4.53 -10.93 13.91
C LEU A 46 4.94 -12.39 14.11
N PRO A 47 4.16 -13.35 13.57
CA PRO A 47 4.52 -14.77 13.60
C PRO A 47 5.87 -15.06 12.92
N GLU A 48 6.50 -16.16 13.32
CA GLU A 48 7.67 -16.69 12.61
C GLU A 48 7.32 -17.02 11.16
N LEU A 49 8.25 -16.67 10.25
CA LEU A 49 8.04 -16.90 8.83
C LEU A 49 8.47 -18.31 8.45
N ASN A 50 7.69 -18.97 7.62
CA ASN A 50 8.11 -20.23 7.01
C ASN A 50 9.11 -19.99 5.86
N HIS A 51 9.72 -21.07 5.36
CA HIS A 51 10.71 -21.03 4.28
C HIS A 51 10.27 -20.23 3.03
N SER A 52 9.03 -20.43 2.53
CA SER A 52 8.52 -19.74 1.34
C SER A 52 8.33 -18.23 1.59
N GLN A 53 7.91 -17.86 2.80
CA GLN A 53 7.76 -16.45 3.21
C GLN A 53 9.13 -15.79 3.40
N VAL A 54 10.10 -16.48 4.03
CA VAL A 54 11.48 -16.01 4.15
C VAL A 54 12.11 -15.80 2.77
N TYR A 55 11.92 -16.75 1.85
CA TYR A 55 12.36 -16.64 0.48
C TYR A 55 11.74 -15.42 -0.23
N ALA A 56 10.44 -15.19 -0.04
CA ALA A 56 9.75 -14.02 -0.58
C ALA A 56 10.35 -12.71 -0.05
N VAL A 57 10.48 -12.56 1.27
CA VAL A 57 11.07 -11.36 1.89
C VAL A 57 12.50 -11.13 1.37
N LYS A 58 13.34 -12.17 1.37
CA LYS A 58 14.72 -12.09 0.90
C LYS A 58 14.80 -11.62 -0.56
N THR A 59 14.02 -12.24 -1.44
CA THR A 59 14.05 -11.95 -2.88
C THR A 59 13.55 -10.55 -3.18
N VAL A 60 12.47 -10.13 -2.51
CA VAL A 60 11.84 -8.81 -2.69
C VAL A 60 12.78 -7.68 -2.31
N LEU A 61 13.50 -7.80 -1.18
CA LEU A 61 14.44 -6.77 -0.74
C LEU A 61 15.56 -6.50 -1.76
N GLN A 62 15.86 -7.46 -2.63
CA GLN A 62 16.94 -7.39 -3.61
C GLN A 62 16.47 -7.01 -5.01
N ARG A 63 15.18 -6.75 -5.24
CA ARG A 63 14.63 -6.48 -6.58
C ARG A 63 13.85 -5.16 -6.62
N PRO A 64 13.96 -4.38 -7.72
CA PRO A 64 13.14 -3.18 -7.88
C PRO A 64 11.68 -3.48 -8.20
N LEU A 65 11.37 -4.63 -8.80
CA LEU A 65 10.01 -5.08 -9.08
C LEU A 65 9.86 -6.52 -8.59
N SER A 66 8.82 -6.79 -7.82
CA SER A 66 8.50 -8.14 -7.36
C SER A 66 7.00 -8.39 -7.35
N LEU A 67 6.62 -9.58 -7.78
CA LEU A 67 5.26 -10.10 -7.68
C LEU A 67 5.25 -11.21 -6.61
N ILE A 68 4.33 -11.14 -5.66
CA ILE A 68 4.09 -12.21 -4.69
C ILE A 68 2.69 -12.77 -4.93
N GLN A 69 2.61 -14.04 -5.29
CA GLN A 69 1.35 -14.77 -5.32
C GLN A 69 1.14 -15.44 -3.95
N GLY A 70 0.00 -15.19 -3.32
CA GLY A 70 -0.34 -15.88 -2.09
C GLY A 70 -1.72 -16.51 -2.12
N PRO A 71 -1.81 -17.85 -2.26
CA PRO A 71 -3.04 -18.59 -2.11
C PRO A 71 -3.77 -18.29 -0.78
N PRO A 72 -5.08 -18.60 -0.65
CA PRO A 72 -5.84 -18.35 0.56
C PRO A 72 -5.17 -18.94 1.82
N GLY A 73 -5.01 -18.11 2.86
CA GLY A 73 -4.45 -18.57 4.15
C GLY A 73 -2.93 -18.71 4.19
N THR A 74 -2.18 -18.35 3.15
CA THR A 74 -0.71 -18.51 3.11
C THR A 74 0.10 -17.42 3.82
N GLY A 75 -0.58 -16.48 4.47
CA GLY A 75 0.07 -15.41 5.21
C GLY A 75 0.57 -14.25 4.35
N LYS A 76 -0.09 -13.95 3.23
CA LYS A 76 0.17 -12.74 2.39
C LYS A 76 0.42 -11.50 3.23
N THR A 77 -0.56 -11.10 4.03
CA THR A 77 -0.52 -9.87 4.84
C THR A 77 0.60 -9.89 5.89
N VAL A 78 0.94 -11.06 6.45
CA VAL A 78 2.08 -11.20 7.40
C VAL A 78 3.41 -10.99 6.66
N THR A 79 3.53 -11.58 5.47
CA THR A 79 4.71 -11.43 4.61
C THR A 79 4.86 -9.97 4.15
N SER A 80 3.77 -9.34 3.68
CA SER A 80 3.72 -7.92 3.30
C SER A 80 4.15 -7.01 4.44
N ALA A 81 3.60 -7.18 5.64
CA ALA A 81 3.98 -6.39 6.80
C ALA A 81 5.46 -6.57 7.19
N THR A 82 5.99 -7.79 7.03
CA THR A 82 7.41 -8.07 7.28
C THR A 82 8.33 -7.43 6.24
N ILE A 83 7.93 -7.42 4.96
CA ILE A 83 8.64 -6.69 3.89
C ILE A 83 8.69 -5.20 4.24
N VAL A 84 7.54 -4.60 4.56
CA VAL A 84 7.45 -3.17 4.94
C VAL A 84 8.36 -2.86 6.11
N TYR A 85 8.37 -3.71 7.14
CA TYR A 85 9.28 -3.54 8.29
C TYR A 85 10.74 -3.45 7.87
N HIS A 86 11.23 -4.38 7.04
CA HIS A 86 12.62 -4.36 6.61
C HIS A 86 12.94 -3.20 5.66
N LEU A 87 12.00 -2.80 4.80
CA LEU A 87 12.17 -1.63 3.93
C LEU A 87 12.39 -0.35 4.75
N VAL A 88 11.62 -0.17 5.83
CA VAL A 88 11.81 0.96 6.76
C VAL A 88 13.17 0.83 7.49
N LYS A 89 13.50 -0.35 8.03
CA LYS A 89 14.75 -0.55 8.80
C LYS A 89 16.02 -0.44 7.97
N GLN A 90 15.93 -0.63 6.65
CA GLN A 90 17.04 -0.37 5.72
C GLN A 90 17.21 1.12 5.39
N ASN A 91 16.49 2.03 6.08
CA ASN A 91 16.53 3.48 5.88
C ASN A 91 16.28 3.90 4.42
N GLN A 92 15.38 3.19 3.72
CA GLN A 92 14.99 3.56 2.36
C GLN A 92 13.98 4.71 2.30
N GLY A 93 13.76 5.38 3.44
CA GLY A 93 12.74 6.40 3.61
C GLY A 93 11.39 5.81 3.99
N GLN A 94 10.37 6.65 3.89
CA GLN A 94 8.99 6.30 4.17
C GLN A 94 8.46 5.30 3.14
N VAL A 95 7.70 4.30 3.60
CA VAL A 95 7.07 3.29 2.74
C VAL A 95 5.60 3.62 2.53
N LEU A 96 5.16 3.58 1.26
CA LEU A 96 3.73 3.67 0.92
C LEU A 96 3.15 2.26 0.82
N VAL A 97 2.03 2.05 1.51
CA VAL A 97 1.30 0.79 1.52
C VAL A 97 -0.12 1.03 1.03
N CYS A 98 -0.49 0.31 -0.02
CA CYS A 98 -1.80 0.42 -0.65
C CYS A 98 -2.52 -0.91 -0.80
N ALA A 99 -3.84 -0.84 -0.92
CA ALA A 99 -4.71 -1.91 -1.41
C ALA A 99 -5.98 -1.29 -2.03
N PRO A 100 -6.71 -2.00 -2.91
CA PRO A 100 -7.92 -1.45 -3.52
C PRO A 100 -9.08 -1.28 -2.53
N SER A 101 -9.19 -2.15 -1.53
CA SER A 101 -10.28 -2.11 -0.53
C SER A 101 -9.82 -1.59 0.83
N ASN A 102 -10.69 -0.86 1.53
CA ASN A 102 -10.37 -0.34 2.87
C ASN A 102 -10.10 -1.46 3.88
N ILE A 103 -10.83 -2.58 3.79
CA ILE A 103 -10.64 -3.74 4.68
C ILE A 103 -9.22 -4.31 4.52
N ALA A 104 -8.73 -4.45 3.28
CA ALA A 104 -7.37 -4.92 3.04
C ALA A 104 -6.32 -3.94 3.58
N VAL A 105 -6.53 -2.63 3.39
CA VAL A 105 -5.65 -1.60 3.96
C VAL A 105 -5.64 -1.69 5.49
N ASP A 106 -6.79 -1.85 6.13
CA ASP A 106 -6.91 -1.86 7.58
C ASP A 106 -6.25 -3.12 8.19
N GLN A 107 -6.43 -4.29 7.56
CA GLN A 107 -5.75 -5.53 7.97
C GLN A 107 -4.22 -5.41 7.88
N LEU A 108 -3.72 -4.78 6.82
CA LEU A 108 -2.29 -4.59 6.63
C LEU A 108 -1.75 -3.52 7.59
N THR A 109 -2.50 -2.45 7.82
CA THR A 109 -2.21 -1.40 8.81
C THR A 109 -2.05 -2.00 10.20
N GLU A 110 -2.98 -2.86 10.63
CA GLU A 110 -2.93 -3.52 11.94
C GLU A 110 -1.66 -4.37 12.10
N LYS A 111 -1.30 -5.15 11.08
CA LYS A 111 -0.09 -5.99 11.14
C LYS A 111 1.19 -5.17 11.16
N ILE A 112 1.28 -4.11 10.35
CA ILE A 112 2.44 -3.23 10.34
C ILE A 112 2.57 -2.52 11.69
N HIS A 113 1.46 -2.07 12.28
CA HIS A 113 1.48 -1.44 13.60
C HIS A 113 2.04 -2.35 14.69
N LYS A 114 1.73 -3.66 14.65
CA LYS A 114 2.28 -4.67 15.60
C LYS A 114 3.81 -4.76 15.57
N THR A 115 4.46 -4.31 14.50
CA THR A 115 5.93 -4.27 14.40
C THR A 115 6.60 -3.11 15.15
N GLY A 116 5.79 -2.18 15.70
CA GLY A 116 6.27 -1.01 16.43
C GLY A 116 6.67 0.17 15.55
N LEU A 117 6.37 0.14 14.25
CA LEU A 117 6.59 1.27 13.34
C LEU A 117 5.54 2.37 13.55
N LYS A 118 5.92 3.61 13.22
CA LYS A 118 5.02 4.76 13.19
C LYS A 118 4.16 4.72 11.93
N VAL A 119 2.92 4.24 12.08
CA VAL A 119 1.98 4.07 10.96
C VAL A 119 0.95 5.20 10.96
N VAL A 120 0.70 5.77 9.78
CA VAL A 120 -0.42 6.69 9.54
C VAL A 120 -1.39 6.06 8.54
N ARG A 121 -2.65 5.91 8.95
CA ARG A 121 -3.74 5.47 8.07
C ARG A 121 -4.43 6.69 7.46
N LEU A 122 -4.25 6.91 6.16
CA LEU A 122 -4.88 8.02 5.44
C LEU A 122 -6.20 7.58 4.81
N CYS A 123 -7.31 8.15 5.29
CA CYS A 123 -8.66 7.89 4.79
C CYS A 123 -9.21 9.11 4.03
N ALA A 124 -10.11 8.87 3.09
CA ALA A 124 -10.90 9.93 2.46
C ALA A 124 -11.76 10.64 3.51
N LYS A 125 -12.00 11.96 3.32
CA LYS A 125 -12.79 12.78 4.26
C LYS A 125 -14.19 12.23 4.51
N SER A 126 -14.84 11.66 3.48
CA SER A 126 -16.16 11.02 3.60
C SER A 126 -16.19 9.79 4.50
N ARG A 127 -15.02 9.27 4.91
CA ARG A 127 -14.87 8.11 5.79
C ARG A 127 -14.36 8.47 7.20
N GLU A 128 -14.16 9.75 7.51
CA GLU A 128 -13.65 10.15 8.84
C GLU A 128 -14.62 9.84 9.99
N ALA A 129 -15.92 9.72 9.70
CA ALA A 129 -16.93 9.33 10.69
C ALA A 129 -17.11 7.80 10.84
N LEU A 130 -16.45 6.99 10.00
CA LEU A 130 -16.58 5.53 10.05
C LEU A 130 -15.57 4.93 11.00
N ASP A 131 -16.03 4.02 11.85
CA ASP A 131 -15.13 3.29 12.74
C ASP A 131 -14.52 2.05 12.08
N SER A 132 -13.35 1.66 12.56
CA SER A 132 -12.52 0.55 12.08
C SER A 132 -11.56 0.12 13.20
N PRO A 133 -11.06 -1.13 13.17
CA PRO A 133 -10.08 -1.60 14.17
C PRO A 133 -8.78 -0.77 14.23
N VAL A 134 -8.51 0.06 13.21
CA VAL A 134 -7.32 0.89 13.09
C VAL A 134 -7.63 2.39 13.11
N SER A 135 -8.84 2.80 13.52
CA SER A 135 -9.25 4.22 13.57
C SER A 135 -8.29 5.08 14.39
N PHE A 136 -7.71 4.53 15.46
CA PHE A 136 -6.71 5.24 16.29
C PHE A 136 -5.42 5.59 15.54
N LEU A 137 -5.13 4.89 14.43
CA LEU A 137 -4.02 5.19 13.52
C LEU A 137 -4.43 6.14 12.38
N ALA A 138 -5.72 6.49 12.26
CA ALA A 138 -6.18 7.36 11.20
C ALA A 138 -5.65 8.79 11.37
N LEU A 139 -5.21 9.42 10.28
CA LEU A 139 -4.57 10.75 10.31
C LEU A 139 -5.42 11.78 11.07
N HIS A 140 -6.73 11.84 10.81
CA HIS A 140 -7.64 12.79 11.46
C HIS A 140 -7.77 12.54 12.97
N ASN A 141 -7.76 11.28 13.42
CA ASN A 141 -7.81 10.93 14.84
C ASN A 141 -6.48 11.19 15.54
N GLN A 142 -5.35 10.92 14.89
CA GLN A 142 -4.04 11.27 15.42
C GLN A 142 -3.94 12.79 15.64
N ILE A 143 -4.42 13.59 14.68
CA ILE A 143 -4.45 15.06 14.80
C ILE A 143 -5.33 15.52 15.94
N ARG A 144 -6.54 14.93 16.07
CA ARG A 144 -7.46 15.25 17.17
C ARG A 144 -6.82 15.02 18.54
N ASN A 145 -5.98 14.00 18.64
CA ASN A 145 -5.33 13.60 19.88
C ASN A 145 -3.99 14.31 20.13
N LEU A 146 -3.44 15.09 19.18
CA LEU A 146 -2.16 15.81 19.35
C LEU A 146 -2.20 16.78 20.53
N GLU A 147 -1.43 16.50 21.58
CA GLU A 147 -1.28 17.38 22.75
C GLU A 147 -0.39 18.60 22.47
N SER A 148 0.51 18.50 21.49
CA SER A 148 1.47 19.55 21.15
C SER A 148 0.87 20.79 20.48
N GLU A 149 -0.40 20.77 20.07
CA GLU A 149 -1.05 21.85 19.34
C GLU A 149 -2.40 22.24 20.00
N PRO A 150 -2.37 22.93 21.16
CA PRO A 150 -3.57 23.25 21.94
C PRO A 150 -4.50 24.25 21.25
N GLU A 151 -3.96 25.13 20.39
CA GLU A 151 -4.76 26.07 19.59
C GLU A 151 -5.68 25.30 18.61
N LEU A 152 -5.16 24.27 17.94
CA LEU A 152 -5.95 23.44 17.03
C LEU A 152 -7.05 22.69 17.78
N LYS A 153 -6.76 22.17 18.98
CA LYS A 153 -7.78 21.52 19.83
C LYS A 153 -8.91 22.46 20.21
N LYS A 154 -8.60 23.70 20.61
CA LYS A 154 -9.62 24.71 20.95
C LYS A 154 -10.49 25.05 19.74
N LEU A 155 -9.90 25.26 18.57
CA LEU A 155 -10.64 25.55 17.34
C LEU A 155 -11.49 24.36 16.89
N GLN A 156 -11.00 23.13 17.04
CA GLN A 156 -11.78 21.92 16.77
C GLN A 156 -12.97 21.79 17.72
N GLN A 157 -12.76 22.00 19.02
CA GLN A 157 -13.83 21.94 20.02
C GLN A 157 -14.90 22.99 19.74
N LEU A 158 -14.50 24.24 19.48
CA LEU A 158 -15.44 25.30 19.12
C LEU A 158 -16.27 24.90 17.90
N LYS A 159 -15.62 24.36 16.86
CA LYS A 159 -16.30 23.88 15.64
C LYS A 159 -17.27 22.73 15.92
N ASP A 160 -16.92 21.80 16.81
CA ASP A 160 -17.78 20.69 17.19
C ASP A 160 -19.00 21.16 17.99
N GLU A 161 -18.87 22.23 18.79
CA GLU A 161 -19.93 22.82 19.62
C GLU A 161 -20.88 23.73 18.82
N THR A 162 -20.34 24.57 17.93
CA THR A 162 -21.12 25.58 17.18
C THR A 162 -21.49 25.14 15.78
N GLY A 163 -20.89 24.06 15.25
CA GLY A 163 -21.03 23.60 13.86
C GLY A 163 -20.22 24.42 12.84
N GLU A 164 -19.99 25.71 13.10
CA GLU A 164 -19.28 26.63 12.23
C GLU A 164 -18.28 27.52 12.98
N LEU A 165 -17.21 27.94 12.29
CA LEU A 165 -16.21 28.87 12.78
C LEU A 165 -16.33 30.22 12.06
N SER A 166 -15.87 31.29 12.70
CA SER A 166 -15.70 32.59 12.04
C SER A 166 -14.74 32.46 10.83
N SER A 167 -14.85 33.34 9.84
CA SER A 167 -13.97 33.30 8.65
C SER A 167 -12.47 33.35 9.00
N ALA A 168 -12.11 34.08 10.06
CA ALA A 168 -10.74 34.17 10.55
C ALA A 168 -10.30 32.84 11.22
N ASP A 169 -11.14 32.29 12.09
CA ASP A 169 -10.88 31.04 12.80
C ASP A 169 -10.85 29.84 11.86
N GLU A 170 -11.74 29.78 10.86
CA GLU A 170 -11.74 28.71 9.86
C GLU A 170 -10.46 28.74 9.02
N LYS A 171 -9.96 29.93 8.67
CA LYS A 171 -8.67 30.09 7.98
C LYS A 171 -7.50 29.62 8.87
N ARG A 172 -7.52 30.00 10.15
CA ARG A 172 -6.51 29.62 11.13
C ARG A 172 -6.51 28.10 11.38
N TYR A 173 -7.69 27.53 11.63
CA TYR A 173 -7.93 26.09 11.79
C TYR A 173 -7.40 25.30 10.60
N ARG A 174 -7.73 25.70 9.37
CA ARG A 174 -7.24 25.01 8.16
C ARG A 174 -5.72 25.06 8.04
N THR A 175 -5.10 26.18 8.41
CA THR A 175 -3.64 26.35 8.35
C THR A 175 -2.95 25.43 9.36
N LEU A 176 -3.41 25.43 10.61
CA LEU A 176 -2.87 24.58 11.67
C LEU A 176 -3.11 23.10 11.38
N LYS A 177 -4.32 22.73 10.92
CA LYS A 177 -4.65 21.35 10.54
C LYS A 177 -3.72 20.86 9.43
N ARG A 178 -3.52 21.64 8.37
CA ARG A 178 -2.59 21.28 7.27
C ARG A 178 -1.16 21.12 7.73
N LYS A 179 -0.69 21.98 8.64
CA LYS A 179 0.64 21.87 9.26
C LYS A 179 0.75 20.54 10.01
N CYS A 180 -0.20 20.23 10.88
CA CYS A 180 -0.21 18.96 11.63
C CYS A 180 -0.34 17.73 10.73
N GLU A 181 -1.18 17.78 9.69
CA GLU A 181 -1.29 16.74 8.67
C GLU A 181 0.07 16.49 8.03
N SER A 182 0.75 17.56 7.58
CA SER A 182 2.07 17.48 6.97
C SER A 182 3.12 16.92 7.94
N ASP A 183 3.12 17.35 9.20
CA ASP A 183 4.11 16.91 10.18
C ASP A 183 3.95 15.43 10.52
N LEU A 184 2.72 14.95 10.73
CA LEU A 184 2.47 13.53 10.98
C LEU A 184 2.81 12.67 9.77
N LEU A 185 2.40 13.10 8.58
CA LEU A 185 2.69 12.37 7.35
C LEU A 185 4.20 12.31 7.09
N ARG A 186 4.96 13.39 7.25
CA ARG A 186 6.43 13.38 7.03
C ARG A 186 7.19 12.53 8.06
N ASN A 187 6.71 12.47 9.29
CA ASN A 187 7.38 11.76 10.38
C ASN A 187 6.95 10.29 10.52
N ALA A 188 6.03 9.81 9.69
CA ALA A 188 5.59 8.42 9.69
C ALA A 188 6.60 7.52 8.99
N ASP A 189 6.83 6.33 9.54
CA ASP A 189 7.61 5.29 8.89
C ASP A 189 6.84 4.71 7.69
N VAL A 190 5.51 4.60 7.84
CA VAL A 190 4.62 3.98 6.86
C VAL A 190 3.32 4.76 6.73
N ILE A 191 2.91 5.02 5.48
CA ILE A 191 1.58 5.54 5.17
C ILE A 191 0.75 4.44 4.54
N CYS A 192 -0.40 4.13 5.14
CA CYS A 192 -1.37 3.17 4.63
C CYS A 192 -2.58 3.90 4.06
N CYS A 193 -2.94 3.64 2.81
CA CYS A 193 -4.13 4.22 2.17
C CYS A 193 -4.69 3.30 1.08
N THR A 194 -5.86 3.58 0.52
CA THR A 194 -6.32 2.83 -0.66
C THR A 194 -5.53 3.23 -1.90
N CYS A 195 -5.51 2.41 -2.95
CA CYS A 195 -4.87 2.78 -4.22
C CYS A 195 -5.36 4.14 -4.72
N VAL A 196 -6.68 4.35 -4.78
CA VAL A 196 -7.26 5.67 -5.13
C VAL A 196 -6.91 6.74 -4.10
N GLY A 197 -6.91 6.40 -2.80
CA GLY A 197 -6.59 7.31 -1.71
C GLY A 197 -5.15 7.82 -1.71
N SER A 198 -4.22 7.13 -2.38
CA SER A 198 -2.85 7.64 -2.57
C SER A 198 -2.79 8.91 -3.43
N GLY A 199 -3.83 9.16 -4.25
CA GLY A 199 -3.97 10.40 -5.01
C GLY A 199 -4.56 11.56 -4.21
N ASP A 200 -4.70 11.43 -2.87
CA ASP A 200 -5.20 12.50 -2.00
C ASP A 200 -4.26 13.73 -2.06
N PRO A 201 -4.79 14.96 -2.14
CA PRO A 201 -3.97 16.18 -2.16
C PRO A 201 -3.06 16.36 -0.93
N ARG A 202 -3.32 15.67 0.19
CA ARG A 202 -2.42 15.67 1.35
C ARG A 202 -1.12 14.90 1.10
N LEU A 203 -1.11 14.00 0.12
CA LEU A 203 0.08 13.30 -0.39
C LEU A 203 0.60 13.88 -1.70
N SER A 204 0.01 14.98 -2.20
CA SER A 204 0.55 15.67 -3.37
C SER A 204 1.66 16.63 -2.97
N HIS A 205 2.45 17.07 -3.97
CA HIS A 205 3.49 18.11 -3.84
C HIS A 205 4.48 17.89 -2.69
N GLY A 206 5.61 17.23 -3.00
CA GLY A 206 6.75 17.07 -2.08
C GLY A 206 6.84 15.72 -1.38
N TYR A 207 5.86 14.83 -1.59
CA TYR A 207 5.99 13.41 -1.24
C TYR A 207 6.50 12.62 -2.43
N GLN A 208 7.49 11.77 -2.17
CA GLN A 208 7.94 10.73 -3.07
C GLN A 208 8.15 9.45 -2.27
N PHE A 209 7.61 8.35 -2.76
CA PHE A 209 7.69 7.04 -2.12
C PHE A 209 8.60 6.15 -2.94
N ARG A 210 9.86 6.04 -2.49
CA ARG A 210 10.83 5.15 -3.12
C ARG A 210 10.33 3.71 -3.13
N SER A 211 9.76 3.26 -2.02
CA SER A 211 9.33 1.88 -1.82
C SER A 211 7.82 1.83 -1.63
N ILE A 212 7.15 1.09 -2.51
CA ILE A 212 5.69 0.97 -2.58
C ILE A 212 5.29 -0.50 -2.56
N LEU A 213 4.39 -0.86 -1.65
CA LEU A 213 3.76 -2.18 -1.62
C LEU A 213 2.26 -2.04 -1.85
N ILE A 214 1.73 -2.82 -2.81
CA ILE A 214 0.30 -2.88 -3.11
C ILE A 214 -0.19 -4.30 -2.83
N ASP A 215 -0.98 -4.48 -1.76
CA ASP A 215 -1.63 -5.75 -1.42
C ASP A 215 -2.98 -5.88 -2.13
N GLU A 216 -3.43 -7.11 -2.37
CA GLU A 216 -4.62 -7.42 -3.18
C GLU A 216 -4.61 -6.70 -4.55
N SER A 217 -3.42 -6.52 -5.15
CA SER A 217 -3.21 -5.80 -6.42
C SER A 217 -3.92 -6.45 -7.62
N THR A 218 -4.28 -7.73 -7.53
CA THR A 218 -5.08 -8.44 -8.54
C THR A 218 -6.55 -8.00 -8.54
N GLN A 219 -7.05 -7.40 -7.46
CA GLN A 219 -8.41 -6.86 -7.39
C GLN A 219 -8.54 -5.44 -7.95
N ALA A 220 -7.43 -4.79 -8.30
CA ALA A 220 -7.39 -3.42 -8.80
C ALA A 220 -7.18 -3.41 -10.33
N THR A 221 -7.89 -2.52 -11.02
CA THR A 221 -7.59 -2.23 -12.44
C THR A 221 -6.19 -1.64 -12.55
N GLU A 222 -5.50 -1.84 -13.67
CA GLU A 222 -4.17 -1.25 -13.86
C GLU A 222 -4.12 0.27 -13.63
N PRO A 223 -5.05 1.09 -14.16
CA PRO A 223 -5.07 2.54 -13.88
C PRO A 223 -5.30 2.91 -12.41
N GLU A 224 -5.91 2.01 -11.62
CA GLU A 224 -6.04 2.16 -10.17
C GLU A 224 -4.73 1.85 -9.45
N CYS A 225 -4.08 0.72 -9.79
CA CYS A 225 -2.75 0.37 -9.30
C CYS A 225 -1.70 1.44 -9.62
N MET A 226 -1.83 2.12 -10.77
CA MET A 226 -0.90 3.18 -11.16
C MET A 226 -0.99 4.45 -10.30
N VAL A 227 -2.09 4.67 -9.56
CA VAL A 227 -2.24 5.88 -8.73
C VAL A 227 -1.13 6.02 -7.70
N PRO A 228 -0.80 4.99 -6.88
CA PRO A 228 0.34 5.07 -5.98
C PRO A 228 1.69 4.96 -6.71
N VAL A 229 1.77 4.17 -7.79
CA VAL A 229 3.04 3.87 -8.49
C VAL A 229 3.74 5.14 -8.99
N VAL A 230 2.97 6.10 -9.51
CA VAL A 230 3.51 7.35 -10.07
C VAL A 230 4.00 8.35 -9.02
N LEU A 231 3.98 7.99 -7.73
CA LEU A 231 4.47 8.82 -6.63
C LEU A 231 5.98 8.64 -6.40
N GLY A 232 6.75 8.34 -7.45
CA GLY A 232 8.22 8.23 -7.39
C GLY A 232 8.75 6.82 -7.10
N ALA A 233 8.01 5.78 -7.50
CA ALA A 233 8.38 4.39 -7.22
C ALA A 233 9.77 4.05 -7.78
N ARG A 234 10.62 3.46 -6.95
CA ARG A 234 11.90 2.85 -7.35
C ARG A 234 12.01 1.38 -6.92
N GLN A 235 11.21 0.97 -5.94
CA GLN A 235 11.00 -0.40 -5.55
C GLN A 235 9.49 -0.65 -5.40
N LEU A 236 8.94 -1.54 -6.23
CA LEU A 236 7.52 -1.84 -6.31
C LEU A 236 7.27 -3.32 -6.00
N ILE A 237 6.42 -3.58 -5.02
CA ILE A 237 6.01 -4.91 -4.61
C ILE A 237 4.51 -5.02 -4.86
N LEU A 238 4.11 -5.92 -5.77
CA LEU A 238 2.71 -6.23 -6.01
C LEU A 238 2.40 -7.58 -5.38
N VAL A 239 1.46 -7.60 -4.44
CA VAL A 239 1.00 -8.80 -3.76
C VAL A 239 -0.43 -9.06 -4.19
N GLY A 240 -0.77 -10.31 -4.49
CA GLY A 240 -2.09 -10.65 -4.95
C GLY A 240 -2.24 -12.14 -5.22
N ASP A 241 -3.36 -12.48 -5.85
CA ASP A 241 -3.62 -13.83 -6.31
C ASP A 241 -4.56 -13.81 -7.51
N HIS A 242 -4.03 -14.12 -8.69
CA HIS A 242 -4.78 -14.09 -9.95
C HIS A 242 -5.74 -15.28 -10.08
N CYS A 243 -5.68 -16.24 -9.16
CA CYS A 243 -6.66 -17.31 -9.02
C CYS A 243 -7.88 -16.90 -8.16
N GLN A 244 -7.89 -15.68 -7.60
CA GLN A 244 -8.99 -15.11 -6.80
C GLN A 244 -9.75 -14.04 -7.59
N LEU A 245 -10.52 -13.19 -6.89
CA LEU A 245 -11.30 -12.13 -7.52
C LEU A 245 -10.39 -11.14 -8.26
N GLY A 246 -10.74 -10.85 -9.51
CA GLY A 246 -10.18 -9.77 -10.29
C GLY A 246 -10.91 -8.43 -10.07
N PRO A 247 -10.56 -7.39 -10.86
CA PRO A 247 -11.19 -6.08 -10.78
C PRO A 247 -12.66 -6.11 -11.24
N VAL A 248 -13.53 -5.37 -10.54
CA VAL A 248 -14.94 -5.23 -10.92
C VAL A 248 -15.10 -4.11 -11.95
N VAL A 249 -15.35 -4.47 -13.20
CA VAL A 249 -15.56 -3.51 -14.31
C VAL A 249 -17.01 -3.56 -14.79
N MET A 250 -17.80 -2.54 -14.46
CA MET A 250 -19.23 -2.47 -14.81
C MET A 250 -19.49 -2.39 -16.32
N SER A 251 -18.64 -1.65 -17.04
CA SER A 251 -18.75 -1.53 -18.50
C SER A 251 -18.23 -2.78 -19.19
N LYS A 252 -19.14 -3.60 -19.73
CA LYS A 252 -18.77 -4.79 -20.52
C LYS A 252 -17.84 -4.46 -21.69
N LYS A 253 -18.01 -3.29 -22.32
CA LYS A 253 -17.13 -2.82 -23.40
C LYS A 253 -15.70 -2.59 -22.89
N ALA A 254 -15.55 -1.92 -21.74
CA ALA A 254 -14.24 -1.66 -21.15
C ALA A 254 -13.56 -2.94 -20.65
N ALA A 255 -14.33 -3.85 -20.02
CA ALA A 255 -13.82 -5.15 -19.58
C ALA A 255 -13.27 -5.95 -20.76
N LYS A 256 -14.05 -6.08 -21.85
CA LYS A 256 -13.62 -6.76 -23.09
C LYS A 256 -12.42 -6.09 -23.76
N ALA A 257 -12.25 -4.78 -23.58
CA ALA A 257 -11.09 -4.03 -24.07
C ALA A 257 -9.84 -4.17 -23.18
N GLY A 258 -9.89 -4.97 -22.12
CA GLY A 258 -8.73 -5.30 -21.27
C GLY A 258 -8.72 -4.61 -19.90
N LEU A 259 -9.68 -3.74 -19.57
CA LEU A 259 -9.67 -3.02 -18.27
C LEU A 259 -9.84 -3.95 -17.06
N SER A 260 -10.35 -5.16 -17.26
CA SER A 260 -10.46 -6.18 -16.21
C SER A 260 -9.16 -6.95 -15.96
N GLN A 261 -8.11 -6.75 -16.76
CA GLN A 261 -6.78 -7.28 -16.48
C GLN A 261 -6.08 -6.37 -15.48
N SER A 262 -5.67 -6.93 -14.35
CA SER A 262 -4.87 -6.22 -13.36
C SER A 262 -3.42 -6.02 -13.83
N LEU A 263 -2.73 -5.03 -13.27
CA LEU A 263 -1.30 -4.83 -13.51
C LEU A 263 -0.49 -6.08 -13.15
N PHE A 264 -0.86 -6.77 -12.07
CA PHE A 264 -0.22 -8.01 -11.65
C PHE A 264 -0.32 -9.07 -12.74
N GLU A 265 -1.52 -9.34 -13.26
CA GLU A 265 -1.75 -10.35 -14.31
C GLU A 265 -1.01 -10.01 -15.60
N ARG A 266 -1.04 -8.74 -16.04
CA ARG A 266 -0.31 -8.33 -17.24
C ARG A 266 1.19 -8.57 -17.10
N LEU A 267 1.77 -8.28 -15.94
CA LEU A 267 3.19 -8.53 -15.69
C LEU A 267 3.54 -10.02 -15.65
N VAL A 268 2.63 -10.88 -15.18
CA VAL A 268 2.77 -12.35 -15.31
C VAL A 268 2.78 -12.77 -16.77
N VAL A 269 1.86 -12.24 -17.58
CA VAL A 269 1.80 -12.51 -19.04
C VAL A 269 3.09 -12.05 -19.75
N LEU A 270 3.70 -10.95 -19.31
CA LEU A 270 5.00 -10.47 -19.78
C LEU A 270 6.20 -11.31 -19.28
N GLY A 271 5.95 -12.41 -18.58
CA GLY A 271 6.98 -13.37 -18.16
C GLY A 271 7.56 -13.14 -16.77
N ILE A 272 7.07 -12.15 -16.00
CA ILE A 272 7.52 -11.96 -14.62
C ILE A 272 6.90 -13.04 -13.74
N ARG A 273 7.72 -13.98 -13.25
CA ARG A 273 7.28 -15.09 -12.40
C ARG A 273 7.00 -14.62 -10.97
N PRO A 274 5.76 -14.78 -10.45
CA PRO A 274 5.47 -14.47 -9.05
C PRO A 274 6.18 -15.42 -8.09
N ILE A 275 6.58 -14.89 -6.95
CA ILE A 275 7.02 -15.69 -5.81
C ILE A 275 5.77 -16.25 -5.13
N ARG A 276 5.58 -17.56 -5.16
CA ARG A 276 4.40 -18.21 -4.56
C ARG A 276 4.65 -18.54 -3.08
N LEU A 277 3.74 -18.12 -2.20
CA LEU A 277 3.68 -18.59 -0.81
C LEU A 277 3.04 -19.98 -0.76
N GLN A 278 3.64 -20.93 -0.04
CA GLN A 278 3.34 -22.35 -0.24
C GLN A 278 2.55 -23.01 0.89
N VAL A 279 2.63 -22.51 2.13
CA VAL A 279 2.00 -23.15 3.30
C VAL A 279 0.77 -22.38 3.74
N GLN A 280 -0.40 -23.03 3.74
CA GLN A 280 -1.67 -22.44 4.20
C GLN A 280 -1.90 -22.70 5.70
N TYR A 281 -2.44 -21.70 6.41
CA TYR A 281 -2.66 -21.73 7.86
C TYR A 281 -4.12 -21.48 8.27
N ARG A 282 -5.06 -21.48 7.32
CA ARG A 282 -6.46 -21.08 7.57
C ARG A 282 -7.42 -22.25 7.64
N MET A 283 -7.29 -23.19 6.70
CA MET A 283 -8.29 -24.23 6.46
C MET A 283 -7.82 -25.58 6.98
N HIS A 284 -8.77 -26.41 7.44
CA HIS A 284 -8.50 -27.82 7.70
C HIS A 284 -8.01 -28.51 6.40
N PRO A 285 -7.07 -29.48 6.45
CA PRO A 285 -6.53 -30.12 5.25
C PRO A 285 -7.59 -30.63 4.24
N ALA A 286 -8.69 -31.19 4.74
CA ALA A 286 -9.81 -31.65 3.91
C ALA A 286 -10.47 -30.52 3.10
N LEU A 287 -10.54 -29.30 3.64
CA LEU A 287 -11.11 -28.13 2.96
C LEU A 287 -10.14 -27.54 1.93
N SER A 288 -8.83 -27.59 2.20
CA SER A 288 -7.82 -27.05 1.29
C SER A 288 -7.52 -27.97 0.10
N ALA A 289 -7.82 -29.27 0.19
CA ALA A 289 -7.48 -30.26 -0.83
C ALA A 289 -8.04 -29.88 -2.21
N PHE A 290 -9.33 -29.57 -2.31
CA PHE A 290 -9.97 -29.22 -3.58
C PHE A 290 -9.43 -27.90 -4.18
N PRO A 291 -9.42 -26.76 -3.46
CA PRO A 291 -8.86 -25.53 -4.01
C PRO A 291 -7.39 -25.65 -4.41
N SER A 292 -6.58 -26.40 -3.66
CA SER A 292 -5.17 -26.62 -3.98
C SER A 292 -5.02 -27.31 -5.34
N ASN A 293 -5.63 -28.49 -5.49
CA ASN A 293 -5.46 -29.32 -6.68
C ASN A 293 -6.03 -28.67 -7.96
N ILE A 294 -7.08 -27.85 -7.84
CA ILE A 294 -7.76 -27.26 -9.00
C ILE A 294 -7.11 -25.96 -9.46
N PHE A 295 -6.63 -25.12 -8.54
CA PHE A 295 -6.19 -23.76 -8.87
C PHE A 295 -4.69 -23.51 -8.68
N TYR A 296 -3.99 -24.34 -7.91
CA TYR A 296 -2.61 -24.04 -7.49
C TYR A 296 -1.60 -25.15 -7.78
N GLU A 297 -2.02 -26.25 -8.42
CA GLU A 297 -1.22 -27.43 -8.75
C GLU A 297 -0.41 -27.95 -7.54
#